data_AF-A0A5D4GSE3-F1
#
_entry.id   AF-A0A5D4GSE3-F1
#
_cell.length_a   1.000
_cell.length_b   1.000
_cell.length_c   1.000
_cell.angle_alpha   90.00
_cell.angle_beta   90.00
_cell.angle_gamma   90.00
#
_symmetry.space_group_name_H-M   'P 1'
#
loop_
_entity.id
_entity.type
_entity.pdbx_description
1 polymer ?
#
loop_
_entity_poly.entity_id
_entity_poly.type
_entity_poly.pdbx_seq_one_letter_code
_entity_poly.pdbx_strand_id
1 'polypeptide(L)'
;MSNNTYLKQKISEIVQTFTAECDKQHQAITQKKEKERKKEEEKAKRKEDVIKKFDDTILKDLQHLFTEIKPAFSSPYLEILLDTHNQRKRFYIYDQEASPAFAFLALDAKSREDEDTFDDTRYLLFAISVTSGSFDLFVKNESRDFLSQCEDGDEDSTLLQTYPFDDYDFNEIRGHIEKYLTDELLYLRKNFKVRIEEWED
;
A
#
# COMPACT_ATOMS: atom_id res chain seq x y z
N MET A 1 -35.15 32.26 62.29
CA MET A 1 -33.95 32.41 61.43
C MET A 1 -33.52 31.11 60.70
N SER A 2 -34.36 30.06 60.62
CA SER A 2 -33.90 28.71 60.18
C SER A 2 -34.03 28.39 58.68
N ASN A 3 -34.84 29.11 57.89
CA ASN A 3 -35.09 28.74 56.48
C ASN A 3 -33.91 29.03 55.53
N ASN A 4 -33.09 30.04 55.83
CA ASN A 4 -31.99 30.45 54.94
C ASN A 4 -30.81 29.46 55.02
N THR A 5 -30.57 28.88 56.21
CA THR A 5 -29.51 27.88 56.45
C THR A 5 -29.83 26.54 55.77
N TYR A 6 -31.08 26.09 55.84
CA TYR A 6 -31.54 24.86 55.20
C TYR A 6 -31.42 24.91 53.67
N LEU A 7 -31.80 26.04 53.06
CA LEU A 7 -31.68 26.24 51.61
C LEU A 7 -30.21 26.20 51.15
N LYS A 8 -29.30 26.88 51.88
CA LYS A 8 -27.87 26.87 51.55
C LYS A 8 -27.26 25.47 51.62
N GLN A 9 -27.64 24.69 52.63
CA GLN A 9 -27.14 23.33 52.80
C GLN A 9 -27.61 22.40 51.67
N LYS A 10 -28.90 22.49 51.30
CA LYS A 10 -29.47 21.74 50.17
C LYS A 10 -28.83 22.11 48.83
N ILE A 11 -28.57 23.40 48.59
CA ILE A 11 -27.85 23.86 47.39
C ILE A 11 -26.41 23.30 47.39
N SER A 12 -25.73 23.32 48.54
CA SER A 12 -24.37 22.77 48.66
C SER A 12 -24.30 21.27 48.32
N GLU A 13 -25.27 20.48 48.78
CA GLU A 13 -25.35 19.04 48.47
C GLU A 13 -25.59 18.78 46.97
N ILE A 14 -26.47 19.58 46.34
CA ILE A 14 -26.73 19.49 44.90
C ILE A 14 -25.46 19.84 44.12
N VAL A 15 -24.76 20.92 44.49
CA VAL A 15 -23.49 21.31 43.84
C VAL A 15 -22.44 20.23 44.00
N GLN A 16 -22.27 19.66 45.19
CA GLN A 16 -21.30 18.56 45.41
C GLN A 16 -21.62 17.32 44.57
N THR A 17 -22.91 16.96 44.48
CA THR A 17 -23.36 15.83 43.65
C THR A 17 -23.10 16.10 42.18
N PHE A 18 -23.40 17.32 41.71
CA PHE A 18 -23.12 17.75 40.33
C PHE A 18 -21.62 17.73 40.01
N THR A 19 -20.78 18.26 40.90
CA THR A 19 -19.31 18.22 40.75
C THR A 19 -18.80 16.78 40.68
N ALA A 20 -19.26 15.90 41.56
CA ALA A 20 -18.86 14.49 41.55
C ALA A 20 -19.27 13.78 40.23
N GLU A 21 -20.41 14.14 39.66
CA GLU A 21 -20.86 13.59 38.37
C GLU A 21 -20.03 14.15 37.20
N CYS A 22 -19.71 15.44 37.21
CA CYS A 22 -18.79 16.04 36.25
C CYS A 22 -17.40 15.39 36.32
N ASP A 23 -16.86 15.18 37.51
CA ASP A 23 -15.55 14.54 37.70
C ASP A 23 -15.54 13.12 37.13
N LYS A 24 -16.61 12.34 37.36
CA LYS A 24 -16.76 11.00 36.77
C LYS A 24 -16.79 11.05 35.23
N GLN A 25 -17.55 11.98 34.65
CA GLN A 25 -17.62 12.14 33.20
C GLN A 25 -16.26 12.56 32.62
N HIS A 26 -15.56 13.49 33.27
CA HIS A 26 -14.21 13.90 32.88
C HIS A 26 -13.22 12.73 32.95
N GLN A 27 -13.26 11.94 34.01
CA GLN A 27 -12.41 10.74 34.13
C GLN A 27 -12.72 9.72 33.03
N ALA A 28 -14.00 9.46 32.73
CA ALA A 28 -14.40 8.55 31.66
C ALA A 28 -13.90 9.04 30.27
N ILE A 29 -14.01 10.34 29.99
CA ILE A 29 -13.50 10.95 28.76
C ILE A 29 -11.97 10.79 28.67
N THR A 30 -11.25 11.08 29.76
CA THR A 30 -9.79 10.96 29.80
C THR A 30 -9.34 9.51 29.60
N GLN A 31 -10.00 8.55 30.25
CA GLN A 31 -9.70 7.12 30.07
C GLN A 31 -9.97 6.66 28.63
N LYS A 32 -11.05 7.14 28.00
CA LYS A 32 -11.35 6.82 26.60
C LYS A 32 -10.27 7.36 25.66
N LYS A 33 -9.90 8.64 25.81
CA LYS A 33 -8.83 9.27 25.02
C LYS A 33 -7.49 8.55 25.18
N GLU A 34 -7.14 8.17 26.40
CA GLU A 34 -5.90 7.45 26.67
C GLU A 34 -5.90 6.04 26.05
N LYS A 35 -7.05 5.37 26.04
CA LYS A 35 -7.21 4.07 25.38
C LYS A 35 -7.10 4.18 23.86
N GLU A 36 -7.68 5.23 23.27
CA GLU A 36 -7.56 5.52 21.83
C GLU A 36 -6.10 5.83 21.46
N ARG A 37 -5.43 6.70 22.22
CA ARG A 37 -4.00 7.01 22.05
C ARG A 37 -3.12 5.76 22.07
N LYS A 38 -3.30 4.88 23.07
CA LYS A 38 -2.53 3.63 23.16
C LYS A 38 -2.75 2.71 21.96
N LYS A 39 -3.98 2.64 21.44
CA LYS A 39 -4.28 1.84 20.25
C LYS A 39 -3.61 2.41 19.00
N GLU A 40 -3.60 3.73 18.85
CA GLU A 40 -2.91 4.39 17.74
C GLU A 40 -1.40 4.16 17.79
N GLU A 41 -0.80 4.28 18.97
CA GLU A 41 0.63 4.00 19.18
C GLU A 41 0.98 2.54 18.86
N GLU A 42 0.13 1.59 19.28
CA GLU A 42 0.33 0.18 18.96
C GLU A 42 0.17 -0.10 17.45
N LYS A 43 -0.82 0.51 16.78
CA LYS A 43 -1.00 0.39 15.32
C LYS A 43 0.22 0.98 14.57
N ALA A 44 0.69 2.15 14.99
CA ALA A 44 1.85 2.81 14.39
C ALA A 44 3.12 1.96 14.53
N LYS A 45 3.37 1.43 15.73
CA LYS A 45 4.52 0.56 15.97
C LYS A 45 4.49 -0.71 15.11
N ARG A 46 3.34 -1.38 15.05
CA ARG A 46 3.16 -2.57 14.18
C ARG A 46 3.40 -2.23 12.71
N LYS A 47 2.91 -1.07 12.25
CA LYS A 47 3.13 -0.59 10.88
C LYS A 47 4.63 -0.43 10.59
N GLU A 48 5.37 0.21 11.49
CA GLU A 48 6.82 0.40 11.37
C GLU A 48 7.58 -0.94 11.33
N ASP A 49 7.24 -1.86 12.25
CA ASP A 49 7.86 -3.19 12.32
C ASP A 49 7.65 -3.99 11.02
N VAL A 50 6.44 -3.91 10.44
CA VAL A 50 6.08 -4.61 9.21
C VAL A 50 6.76 -4.01 7.97
N ILE A 51 6.82 -2.68 7.86
CA ILE A 51 7.56 -1.98 6.78
C ILE A 51 9.02 -2.41 6.82
N LYS A 52 9.63 -2.37 8.00
CA LYS A 52 11.03 -2.77 8.17
C LYS A 52 11.26 -4.23 7.78
N LYS A 53 10.35 -5.14 8.15
CA LYS A 53 10.47 -6.56 7.77
C LYS A 53 10.46 -6.74 6.27
N PHE A 54 9.61 -6.01 5.54
CA PHE A 54 9.58 -6.04 4.07
C PHE A 54 10.82 -5.45 3.42
N ASP A 55 11.29 -4.32 3.94
CA ASP A 55 12.51 -3.67 3.46
C ASP A 55 13.73 -4.58 3.60
N ASP A 56 13.87 -5.22 4.76
CA ASP A 56 15.01 -6.09 5.08
C ASP A 56 14.94 -7.47 4.39
N THR A 57 13.81 -7.83 3.77
CA THR A 57 13.58 -9.12 3.09
C THR A 57 13.25 -8.93 1.61
N ILE A 58 11.96 -8.94 1.26
CA ILE A 58 11.43 -8.95 -0.11
C ILE A 58 11.99 -7.81 -0.93
N LEU A 59 11.99 -6.59 -0.40
CA LEU A 59 12.42 -5.44 -1.17
C LEU A 59 13.90 -5.55 -1.55
N LYS A 60 14.73 -5.98 -0.60
CA LYS A 60 16.16 -6.16 -0.83
C LYS A 60 16.42 -7.22 -1.90
N ASP A 61 15.72 -8.34 -1.86
CA ASP A 61 15.88 -9.42 -2.84
C ASP A 61 15.33 -9.02 -4.22
N LEU A 62 14.21 -8.31 -4.27
CA LEU A 62 13.68 -7.72 -5.51
C LEU A 62 14.65 -6.70 -6.12
N GLN A 63 15.25 -5.83 -5.32
CA GLN A 63 16.26 -4.87 -5.78
C GLN A 63 17.50 -5.58 -6.32
N HIS A 64 17.92 -6.66 -5.66
CA HIS A 64 19.04 -7.47 -6.13
C HIS A 64 18.72 -8.11 -7.49
N LEU A 65 17.60 -8.83 -7.58
CA LEU A 65 17.14 -9.44 -8.84
C LEU A 65 16.98 -8.42 -9.96
N PHE A 66 16.33 -7.28 -9.67
CA PHE A 66 16.18 -6.19 -10.63
C PHE A 66 17.53 -5.70 -11.15
N THR A 67 18.52 -5.55 -10.27
CA THR A 67 19.88 -5.16 -10.67
C THR A 67 20.54 -6.22 -11.56
N GLU A 68 20.32 -7.51 -11.28
CA GLU A 68 20.85 -8.61 -12.10
C GLU A 68 20.25 -8.64 -13.51
N ILE A 69 18.93 -8.47 -13.63
CA ILE A 69 18.22 -8.65 -14.91
C ILE A 69 18.16 -7.38 -15.76
N LYS A 70 18.20 -6.19 -15.15
CA LYS A 70 18.08 -4.90 -15.86
C LYS A 70 19.04 -4.75 -17.05
N PRO A 71 20.33 -5.17 -16.98
CA PRO A 71 21.23 -5.12 -18.14
C PRO A 71 20.77 -5.93 -19.35
N ALA A 72 19.96 -6.98 -19.16
CA ALA A 72 19.39 -7.76 -20.26
C ALA A 72 18.29 -7.00 -21.03
N PHE A 73 17.70 -5.97 -20.42
CA PHE A 73 16.76 -5.05 -21.05
C PHE A 73 17.51 -3.92 -21.79
N SER A 74 18.42 -4.29 -22.70
CA SER A 74 19.28 -3.34 -23.43
C SER A 74 18.59 -2.68 -24.65
N SER A 75 17.26 -2.79 -24.75
CA SER A 75 16.49 -2.22 -25.86
C SER A 75 16.21 -0.74 -25.62
N PRO A 76 16.33 0.14 -26.63
CA PRO A 76 15.89 1.52 -26.50
C PRO A 76 14.36 1.66 -26.42
N TYR A 77 13.61 0.60 -26.72
CA TYR A 77 12.15 0.59 -26.79
C TYR A 77 11.49 -0.17 -25.64
N LEU A 78 12.27 -0.72 -24.72
CA LEU A 78 11.76 -1.53 -23.62
C LEU A 78 12.55 -1.21 -22.35
N GLU A 79 11.85 -1.07 -21.24
CA GLU A 79 12.46 -1.02 -19.92
C GLU A 79 11.75 -1.92 -18.93
N ILE A 80 12.50 -2.32 -17.90
CA ILE A 80 11.96 -2.91 -16.69
C ILE A 80 11.95 -1.85 -15.59
N LEU A 81 10.88 -1.81 -14.83
CA LEU A 81 10.62 -0.82 -13.79
C LEU A 81 10.44 -1.51 -12.44
N LEU A 82 11.05 -0.95 -11.40
CA LEU A 82 10.82 -1.29 -10.01
C LEU A 82 10.49 0.00 -9.26
N ASP A 83 9.24 0.16 -8.85
CA ASP A 83 8.76 1.30 -8.04
C ASP A 83 8.37 0.80 -6.66
N THR A 84 8.58 1.59 -5.61
CA THR A 84 8.50 1.09 -4.23
C THR A 84 7.83 2.10 -3.32
N HIS A 85 7.38 1.67 -2.16
CA HIS A 85 6.84 2.61 -1.18
C HIS A 85 7.83 3.70 -0.72
N ASN A 86 9.15 3.45 -0.84
CA ASN A 86 10.25 4.36 -0.51
C ASN A 86 10.65 5.31 -1.66
N GLN A 87 10.41 4.91 -2.91
CA GLN A 87 10.69 5.71 -4.10
C GLN A 87 9.54 5.49 -5.07
N ARG A 88 8.69 6.52 -5.20
CA ARG A 88 7.47 6.49 -6.00
C ARG A 88 7.62 7.46 -7.15
N LYS A 89 7.55 6.94 -8.36
CA LYS A 89 7.68 7.75 -9.58
C LYS A 89 6.59 7.48 -10.58
N ARG A 90 6.09 6.24 -10.63
CA ARG A 90 5.16 5.77 -11.66
C ARG A 90 3.90 5.12 -11.10
N PHE A 91 3.92 4.63 -9.87
CA PHE A 91 2.78 3.97 -9.24
C PHE A 91 2.41 4.61 -7.91
N TYR A 92 1.10 4.72 -7.63
CA TYR A 92 0.59 5.36 -6.40
C TYR A 92 -0.56 4.56 -5.78
N ILE A 93 -0.44 4.10 -4.54
CA ILE A 93 -1.58 3.51 -3.80
C ILE A 93 -2.28 4.62 -3.01
N TYR A 94 -3.56 4.87 -3.31
CA TYR A 94 -4.37 5.89 -2.63
C TYR A 94 -4.55 5.61 -1.13
N ASP A 95 -4.79 4.35 -0.77
CA ASP A 95 -4.92 3.92 0.62
C ASP A 95 -3.62 3.27 1.16
N GLN A 96 -2.71 4.12 1.63
CA GLN A 96 -1.46 3.70 2.29
C GLN A 96 -1.67 3.15 3.71
N GLU A 97 -2.89 3.21 4.24
CA GLU A 97 -3.22 2.53 5.49
C GLU A 97 -3.49 1.05 5.25
N ALA A 98 -4.14 0.69 4.13
CA ALA A 98 -4.39 -0.69 3.74
C ALA A 98 -3.10 -1.43 3.35
N SER A 99 -2.18 -0.77 2.64
CA SER A 99 -0.89 -1.33 2.22
C SER A 99 0.27 -0.44 2.70
N PRO A 100 0.86 -0.74 3.87
CA PRO A 100 1.84 0.12 4.53
C PRO A 100 3.20 0.15 3.81
N ALA A 101 3.54 -0.95 3.13
CA ALA A 101 4.70 -1.10 2.28
C ALA A 101 4.36 -1.99 1.08
N PHE A 102 5.00 -1.67 -0.04
CA PHE A 102 4.75 -2.28 -1.33
C PHE A 102 5.94 -2.16 -2.28
N ALA A 103 5.92 -2.98 -3.34
CA ALA A 103 6.77 -2.85 -4.52
C ALA A 103 5.97 -3.22 -5.79
N PHE A 104 6.26 -2.52 -6.88
CA PHE A 104 5.72 -2.73 -8.22
C PHE A 104 6.84 -3.15 -9.16
N LEU A 105 6.69 -4.28 -9.83
CA LEU A 105 7.61 -4.72 -10.89
C LEU A 105 6.86 -4.77 -12.22
N ALA A 106 7.35 -4.04 -13.21
CA ALA A 106 6.64 -3.89 -14.48
C ALA A 106 7.59 -3.87 -15.69
N LEU A 107 7.09 -4.23 -16.87
CA LEU A 107 7.77 -3.99 -18.16
C LEU A 107 7.09 -2.87 -18.91
N ASP A 108 7.84 -1.93 -19.46
CA ASP A 108 7.28 -0.78 -20.16
C ASP A 108 7.88 -0.63 -21.55
N ALA A 109 7.04 -0.31 -22.52
CA ALA A 109 7.49 0.04 -23.86
C ALA A 109 7.81 1.54 -23.88
N LYS A 110 9.00 1.89 -24.37
CA LYS A 110 9.39 3.29 -24.59
C LYS A 110 8.97 3.71 -25.98
N SER A 111 7.96 4.58 -26.08
CA SER A 111 7.79 5.39 -27.28
C SER A 111 8.94 6.41 -27.36
N ARG A 112 9.34 6.77 -28.59
CA ARG A 112 10.31 7.85 -28.83
C ARG A 112 9.69 9.24 -28.71
N GLU A 113 8.37 9.31 -28.80
CA GLU A 113 7.56 10.52 -28.69
C GLU A 113 6.61 10.33 -27.51
N ASP A 114 6.63 11.29 -26.60
CA ASP A 114 6.24 11.23 -25.18
C ASP A 114 4.77 10.89 -24.85
N GLU A 115 4.00 10.20 -25.70
CA GLU A 115 2.54 10.09 -25.47
C GLU A 115 1.90 8.69 -25.59
N ASP A 116 2.62 7.64 -26.01
CA ASP A 116 2.06 6.27 -25.98
C ASP A 116 2.93 5.34 -25.12
N THR A 117 2.83 5.47 -23.78
CA THR A 117 3.03 4.32 -22.89
C THR A 117 1.99 3.27 -23.24
N PHE A 118 2.33 1.99 -23.19
CA PHE A 118 1.33 0.95 -23.45
C PHE A 118 0.26 0.99 -22.35
N ASP A 119 -0.92 1.53 -22.69
CA ASP A 119 -2.13 1.42 -21.89
C ASP A 119 -2.32 -0.06 -21.51
N ASP A 120 -2.64 -0.30 -20.23
CA ASP A 120 -2.94 -1.64 -19.71
C ASP A 120 -1.75 -2.63 -19.65
N THR A 121 -0.52 -2.14 -19.47
CA THR A 121 0.58 -3.08 -19.23
C THR A 121 0.52 -3.66 -17.82
N ARG A 122 0.36 -4.99 -17.75
CA ARG A 122 0.32 -5.72 -16.49
C ARG A 122 1.58 -5.52 -15.65
N TYR A 123 1.42 -5.59 -14.34
CA TYR A 123 2.52 -5.48 -13.39
C TYR A 123 2.33 -6.43 -12.20
N LEU A 124 3.43 -6.78 -11.55
CA LEU A 124 3.42 -7.47 -10.27
C LEU A 124 3.36 -6.46 -9.14
N LEU A 125 2.39 -6.64 -8.24
CA LEU A 125 2.28 -5.90 -7.00
C LEU A 125 2.60 -6.82 -5.82
N PHE A 126 3.61 -6.43 -5.04
CA PHE A 126 3.93 -6.98 -3.75
C PHE A 126 3.34 -6.04 -2.71
N ALA A 127 2.27 -6.44 -2.02
CA ALA A 127 1.58 -5.61 -1.05
C ALA A 127 1.54 -6.29 0.32
N ILE A 128 1.85 -5.57 1.38
CA ILE A 128 1.76 -6.12 2.73
C ILE A 128 0.40 -5.85 3.34
N SER A 129 -0.10 -6.80 4.12
CA SER A 129 -1.19 -6.56 5.07
C SER A 129 -0.62 -6.37 6.49
N VAL A 130 -0.90 -5.21 7.10
CA VAL A 130 -0.50 -4.88 8.49
C VAL A 130 -1.07 -5.90 9.48
N THR A 131 -2.23 -6.49 9.17
CA THR A 131 -2.99 -7.31 10.12
C THR A 131 -2.60 -8.77 10.10
N SER A 132 -2.16 -9.31 8.97
CA SER A 132 -1.86 -10.74 8.81
C SER A 132 -0.40 -11.11 9.00
N GLY A 133 0.54 -10.15 8.95
CA GLY A 133 1.97 -10.48 8.99
C GLY A 133 2.42 -11.29 7.78
N SER A 134 1.75 -11.08 6.65
CA SER A 134 2.04 -11.68 5.34
C SER A 134 2.08 -10.59 4.29
N PHE A 135 2.66 -10.92 3.14
CA PHE A 135 2.48 -10.12 1.93
C PHE A 135 1.76 -10.93 0.86
N ASP A 136 1.01 -10.22 0.04
CA ASP A 136 0.28 -10.75 -1.09
C ASP A 136 1.01 -10.35 -2.38
N LEU A 137 1.13 -11.31 -3.28
CA LEU A 137 1.65 -11.10 -4.62
C LEU A 137 0.49 -11.13 -5.61
N PHE A 138 0.28 -10.02 -6.31
CA PHE A 138 -0.75 -9.89 -7.32
C PHE A 138 -0.14 -9.70 -8.71
N VAL A 139 -0.83 -10.18 -9.74
CA VAL A 139 -0.74 -9.64 -11.11
C VAL A 139 -1.89 -8.67 -11.27
N LYS A 140 -1.58 -7.44 -11.64
CA LYS A 140 -2.54 -6.37 -11.87
C LYS A 140 -2.53 -5.96 -13.33
N ASN A 141 -3.70 -5.66 -13.87
CA ASN A 141 -3.92 -5.23 -15.25
C ASN A 141 -4.48 -3.79 -15.35
N GLU A 142 -4.33 -3.01 -14.27
CA GLU A 142 -4.86 -1.65 -14.18
C GLU A 142 -3.93 -0.61 -14.83
N SER A 143 -4.48 0.52 -15.28
CA SER A 143 -3.69 1.65 -15.80
C SER A 143 -2.71 2.18 -14.73
N ARG A 144 -1.47 2.42 -15.15
CA ARG A 144 -0.36 2.84 -14.27
C ARG A 144 -0.57 4.24 -13.70
N ASP A 145 -1.26 5.11 -14.43
CA ASP A 145 -1.42 6.52 -14.11
C ASP A 145 -2.56 6.80 -13.12
N PHE A 146 -3.48 5.85 -12.91
CA PHE A 146 -4.63 6.03 -12.03
C PHE A 146 -4.96 4.77 -11.25
N LEU A 147 -4.19 4.52 -10.18
CA LEU A 147 -4.70 3.78 -9.02
C LEU A 147 -5.60 4.71 -8.18
N SER A 148 -6.62 5.28 -8.82
CA SER A 148 -7.63 6.09 -8.15
C SER A 148 -8.85 5.23 -7.86
N GLN A 149 -9.08 5.05 -6.57
CA GLN A 149 -10.31 4.52 -5.98
C GLN A 149 -10.50 3.01 -6.16
N CYS A 150 -10.79 2.35 -5.05
CA CYS A 150 -11.58 1.13 -5.08
C CYS A 150 -12.87 1.46 -5.84
N GLU A 151 -12.94 1.09 -7.12
CA GLU A 151 -14.23 0.94 -7.80
C GLU A 151 -14.48 -0.56 -7.92
N ASP A 152 -15.61 -0.96 -7.35
CA ASP A 152 -16.18 -2.29 -7.33
C ASP A 152 -16.04 -3.00 -8.70
N GLY A 153 -15.12 -3.96 -8.80
CA GLY A 153 -14.83 -4.64 -10.06
C GLY A 153 -13.56 -5.48 -10.00
N ASP A 154 -13.63 -6.58 -9.26
CA ASP A 154 -12.65 -7.66 -9.08
C ASP A 154 -12.22 -8.40 -10.38
N GLU A 155 -12.14 -7.73 -11.55
CA GLU A 155 -11.90 -8.38 -12.84
C GLU A 155 -10.45 -8.26 -13.35
N ASP A 156 -9.66 -7.29 -12.90
CA ASP A 156 -8.30 -7.02 -13.43
C ASP A 156 -7.14 -7.25 -12.42
N SER A 157 -7.42 -7.96 -11.32
CA SER A 157 -6.44 -8.31 -10.30
C SER A 157 -6.47 -9.80 -10.00
N THR A 158 -5.35 -10.49 -10.18
CA THR A 158 -5.20 -11.90 -9.81
C THR A 158 -4.23 -12.02 -8.66
N LEU A 159 -4.72 -12.45 -7.49
CA LEU A 159 -3.85 -12.90 -6.40
C LEU A 159 -3.12 -14.17 -6.85
N LEU A 160 -1.80 -14.08 -6.96
CA LEU A 160 -0.97 -15.24 -7.27
C LEU A 160 -0.76 -16.09 -6.03
N GLN A 161 -0.36 -15.47 -4.92
CA GLN A 161 -0.02 -16.17 -3.69
C GLN A 161 0.07 -15.19 -2.51
N THR A 162 -0.29 -15.67 -1.31
CA THR A 162 -0.02 -15.01 -0.03
C THR A 162 1.14 -15.71 0.66
N TYR A 163 2.11 -14.94 1.15
CA TYR A 163 3.32 -15.44 1.79
C TYR A 163 3.42 -14.92 3.22
N PRO A 164 3.37 -15.80 4.24
CA PRO A 164 3.76 -15.45 5.59
C PRO A 164 5.22 -15.01 5.59
N PHE A 165 5.55 -13.93 6.29
CA PHE A 165 6.93 -13.48 6.36
C PHE A 165 7.88 -14.47 7.04
N ASP A 166 7.36 -15.35 7.90
CA ASP A 166 8.16 -16.33 8.63
C ASP A 166 8.57 -17.53 7.76
N ASP A 167 7.86 -17.76 6.65
CA ASP A 167 8.10 -18.84 5.67
C ASP A 167 8.55 -18.26 4.31
N TYR A 168 9.23 -17.11 4.34
CA TYR A 168 9.69 -16.44 3.13
C TYR A 168 10.78 -17.25 2.40
N ASP A 169 10.49 -17.67 1.16
CA ASP A 169 11.46 -18.21 0.20
C ASP A 169 11.43 -17.41 -1.10
N PHE A 170 12.54 -16.75 -1.40
CA PHE A 170 12.66 -15.95 -2.63
C PHE A 170 12.64 -16.80 -3.90
N ASN A 171 13.01 -18.09 -3.85
CA ASN A 171 13.03 -18.94 -5.04
C ASN A 171 11.63 -19.17 -5.63
N GLU A 172 10.61 -19.32 -4.78
CA GLU A 172 9.22 -19.46 -5.22
C GLU A 172 8.73 -18.17 -5.89
N ILE A 173 9.03 -17.03 -5.27
CA ILE A 173 8.72 -15.70 -5.80
C ILE A 173 9.43 -15.46 -7.14
N ARG A 174 10.71 -15.87 -7.24
CA ARG A 174 11.49 -15.78 -8.46
C ARG A 174 10.80 -16.51 -9.61
N GLY A 175 10.23 -17.69 -9.36
CA GLY A 175 9.46 -18.43 -10.38
C GLY A 175 8.25 -17.63 -10.90
N HIS A 176 7.52 -16.94 -10.02
CA HIS A 176 6.43 -16.05 -10.45
C HIS A 176 6.93 -14.86 -11.26
N ILE A 177 8.05 -14.24 -10.85
CA ILE A 177 8.66 -13.11 -11.56
C ILE A 177 9.12 -13.54 -12.96
N GLU A 178 9.84 -14.66 -13.06
CA GLU A 178 10.34 -15.18 -14.33
C GLU A 178 9.21 -15.50 -15.31
N LYS A 179 8.13 -16.11 -14.81
CA LYS A 179 6.92 -16.38 -15.59
C LYS A 179 6.29 -15.08 -16.08
N TYR A 180 6.05 -14.12 -15.19
CA TYR A 180 5.49 -12.82 -15.54
C TYR A 180 6.32 -12.11 -16.62
N LEU A 181 7.64 -11.99 -16.42
CA LEU A 181 8.53 -11.31 -17.36
C LEU A 181 8.52 -12.00 -18.73
N THR A 182 8.54 -13.33 -18.75
CA THR A 182 8.53 -14.10 -20.00
C THR A 182 7.20 -13.94 -20.74
N ASP A 183 6.08 -14.09 -20.04
CA ASP A 183 4.74 -13.97 -20.62
C ASP A 183 4.51 -12.56 -21.19
N GLU A 184 4.94 -11.53 -20.46
CA GLU A 184 4.77 -10.13 -20.85
C GLU A 184 5.69 -9.75 -22.03
N LEU A 185 6.94 -10.21 -22.04
CA LEU A 185 7.83 -10.06 -23.19
C LEU A 185 7.27 -10.72 -24.46
N LEU A 186 6.70 -11.93 -24.33
CA LEU A 186 6.07 -12.64 -25.45
C LEU A 186 4.82 -11.89 -25.94
N TYR A 187 4.02 -11.36 -25.02
CA TYR A 187 2.85 -10.56 -25.35
C TYR A 187 3.24 -9.28 -26.11
N LEU A 188 4.20 -8.51 -25.60
CA LEU A 188 4.72 -7.31 -26.25
C LEU A 188 5.30 -7.65 -27.62
N ARG A 189 6.10 -8.71 -27.75
CA ARG A 189 6.66 -9.15 -29.04
C ARG A 189 5.58 -9.43 -30.09
N LYS A 190 4.42 -9.99 -29.69
CA LYS A 190 3.35 -10.37 -30.62
C LYS A 190 2.43 -9.19 -30.96
N ASN A 191 2.18 -8.31 -30.01
CA ASN A 191 1.12 -7.31 -30.10
C ASN A 191 1.64 -5.88 -30.29
N PHE A 192 2.93 -5.62 -30.06
CA PHE A 192 3.49 -4.28 -30.22
C PHE A 192 3.40 -3.83 -31.68
N LYS A 193 2.82 -2.64 -31.87
CA LYS A 193 2.71 -1.96 -33.15
C LYS A 193 3.29 -0.56 -32.98
N VAL A 194 4.31 -0.24 -33.77
CA VAL A 194 4.77 1.15 -33.91
C VAL A 194 3.69 1.87 -34.69
N ARG A 195 3.03 2.87 -34.08
CA ARG A 195 2.19 3.80 -34.83
C ARG A 195 3.12 4.59 -35.74
N ILE A 196 2.91 4.49 -37.04
CA ILE A 196 3.57 5.39 -38.00
C ILE A 196 2.73 6.66 -37.93
N GLU A 197 3.30 7.77 -37.46
CA GLU A 197 2.69 9.08 -37.68
C GLU A 197 2.54 9.25 -39.20
N GLU A 198 1.31 9.23 -39.68
CA GLU A 198 1.01 9.70 -41.03
C GLU A 198 1.21 11.22 -40.98
N TRP A 199 2.36 11.68 -41.48
CA TRP A 199 2.54 13.08 -41.83
C TRP A 199 1.57 13.35 -42.98
N GLU A 200 0.42 13.95 -42.69
CA GLU A 200 -0.46 14.51 -43.72
C GLU A 200 0.31 15.65 -44.42
N ASP A 201 0.66 15.43 -45.69
CA ASP A 201 1.18 16.45 -46.62
C ASP A 201 0.15 17.56 -46.90
#